data_AF-A0AAF0CW21-F1
#
_entry.id   AF-A0AAF0CW21-F1
#
_cell.length_a   1.000
_cell.length_b   1.000
_cell.length_c   1.000
_cell.angle_alpha   90.00
_cell.angle_beta   90.00
_cell.angle_gamma   90.00
#
_symmetry.space_group_name_H-M   'P 1'
#
loop_
_entity.id
_entity.type
_entity.pdbx_description
1 polymer ?
#
loop_
_entity_poly.entity_id
_entity_poly.type
_entity_poly.pdbx_seq_one_letter_code
_entity_poly.pdbx_strand_id
1 'polypeptide(L)'
;MNYATLKGASYVLVHTPDMVEKNGTTQTTEKIVNPDSDYLKNFNTHLRSYDDVINYAPNQTYIGNLPPKNLKELPQPWINTPYKGTRYGKLGEIMPQHEFYGVMQICDVFELVHLEKEFASNVRNALATEGLFLDDLDKIKEGVTVMWLEEQLKENHAEGLYLNSKLVGCVLRAHEIDLNLTAHTMLENLVVKASGVIALRHLIKTKGINPEDIDYVIECSEEACGDMNQRGGGNFAKAIAESAGCLNATGSDLRGFCAAPTHALITAASHVSSGTFKNVVILAGGATAKLGMNGKSHIGKGLPILEDVLGAFAVLVGENDGLHPVLRSDLVGRHTVSSGSNPQAVTTALVARPLDKAGYTVHDIDAYSVEMQNPDITKPAGAGDVPEANLKMIAAIGVLRKELEKKELMNFVKEKSLPGWAPTQGHIPSGVPYLGYALDDLMTGDKTRAMIVGKGSLFLGRMTNLFDGVSIIIERNDGKFIEDNRPDMKEEVKSVVADTLRQFAESLTNK
;
A
#
# COMPACT_ATOMS: atom_id res chain seq x y z
N MET A 1 13.65 15.78 -19.53
CA MET A 1 12.32 15.15 -19.35
C MET A 1 11.68 15.75 -18.11
N ASN A 2 10.41 16.17 -18.21
CA ASN A 2 9.66 16.61 -17.04
C ASN A 2 9.20 15.35 -16.28
N TYR A 3 9.92 14.99 -15.23
CA TYR A 3 9.63 13.80 -14.43
C TYR A 3 8.51 14.07 -13.43
N ALA A 4 7.64 13.09 -13.19
CA ALA A 4 6.65 13.17 -12.12
C ALA A 4 7.29 13.30 -10.73
N THR A 5 6.53 13.81 -9.77
CA THR A 5 6.99 14.01 -8.38
C THR A 5 6.09 13.29 -7.37
N LEU A 6 6.70 12.87 -6.26
CA LEU A 6 6.03 12.29 -5.11
C LEU A 6 5.50 13.42 -4.22
N LYS A 7 4.18 13.62 -4.14
CA LYS A 7 3.58 14.78 -3.45
C LYS A 7 2.99 14.47 -2.07
N GLY A 8 2.67 13.22 -1.82
CA GLY A 8 2.06 12.83 -0.54
C GLY A 8 2.02 11.33 -0.35
N ALA A 9 1.93 10.91 0.90
CA ALA A 9 1.74 9.53 1.30
C ALA A 9 0.89 9.49 2.57
N SER A 10 0.05 8.46 2.69
CA SER A 10 -0.66 8.08 3.89
C SER A 10 -0.56 6.58 4.11
N TYR A 11 -0.58 6.17 5.38
CA TYR A 11 -0.47 4.78 5.81
C TYR A 11 -1.41 4.54 6.99
N VAL A 12 -2.21 3.49 6.89
CA VAL A 12 -3.25 3.15 7.86
C VAL A 12 -3.09 1.69 8.28
N LEU A 13 -3.30 1.45 9.56
CA LEU A 13 -3.50 0.11 10.11
C LEU A 13 -4.93 -0.01 10.62
N VAL A 14 -5.55 -1.16 10.42
CA VAL A 14 -6.83 -1.49 11.06
C VAL A 14 -6.62 -2.73 11.90
N HIS A 15 -6.80 -2.61 13.22
CA HIS A 15 -6.71 -3.76 14.11
C HIS A 15 -7.99 -4.60 14.01
N THR A 16 -7.87 -5.85 13.58
CA THR A 16 -9.00 -6.75 13.29
C THR A 16 -8.80 -8.14 13.89
N PRO A 17 -8.73 -8.28 15.24
CA PRO A 17 -8.37 -9.52 15.91
C PRO A 17 -9.34 -10.67 15.58
N ASP A 18 -10.66 -10.41 15.53
CA ASP A 18 -11.62 -11.47 15.19
C ASP A 18 -11.49 -11.91 13.70
N MET A 19 -11.13 -11.01 12.78
CA MET A 19 -10.91 -11.39 11.38
C MET A 19 -9.70 -12.31 11.20
N VAL A 20 -8.70 -12.25 12.09
CA VAL A 20 -7.59 -13.22 12.09
C VAL A 20 -8.13 -14.64 12.24
N GLU A 21 -9.09 -14.83 13.16
CA GLU A 21 -9.67 -16.13 13.44
C GLU A 21 -10.64 -16.59 12.34
N LYS A 22 -11.46 -15.66 11.83
CA LYS A 22 -12.59 -15.97 10.93
C LYS A 22 -12.22 -15.95 9.46
N ASN A 23 -11.28 -15.09 9.06
CA ASN A 23 -11.01 -14.81 7.65
C ASN A 23 -9.53 -15.03 7.26
N GLY A 24 -8.61 -15.17 8.22
CA GLY A 24 -7.22 -15.53 7.94
C GLY A 24 -7.09 -16.94 7.37
N THR A 25 -6.41 -17.09 6.22
CA THR A 25 -6.35 -18.38 5.49
C THR A 25 -5.71 -19.49 6.32
N THR A 26 -4.71 -19.17 7.14
CA THR A 26 -4.05 -20.15 8.01
C THR A 26 -5.03 -20.73 9.05
N GLN A 27 -5.87 -19.88 9.62
CA GLN A 27 -6.81 -20.22 10.69
C GLN A 27 -8.01 -20.97 10.13
N THR A 28 -8.59 -20.48 9.04
CA THR A 28 -9.73 -21.14 8.38
C THR A 28 -9.34 -22.51 7.84
N THR A 29 -8.15 -22.65 7.25
CA THR A 29 -7.63 -23.95 6.80
C THR A 29 -7.39 -24.89 7.98
N GLU A 30 -6.79 -24.42 9.08
CA GLU A 30 -6.55 -25.27 10.25
C GLU A 30 -7.87 -25.76 10.88
N LYS A 31 -8.90 -24.93 10.93
CA LYS A 31 -10.23 -25.34 11.43
C LYS A 31 -10.84 -26.48 10.62
N ILE A 32 -10.56 -26.54 9.32
CA ILE A 32 -11.03 -27.61 8.43
C ILE A 32 -10.18 -28.87 8.60
N VAL A 33 -8.85 -28.72 8.60
CA VAL A 33 -7.91 -29.85 8.52
C VAL A 33 -7.63 -30.47 9.90
N ASN A 34 -7.58 -29.66 10.95
CA ASN A 34 -7.23 -30.08 12.31
C ASN A 34 -7.93 -29.19 13.39
N PRO A 35 -9.25 -29.31 13.55
CA PRO A 35 -10.04 -28.44 14.42
C PRO A 35 -9.62 -28.47 15.90
N ASP A 36 -9.05 -29.59 16.36
CA ASP A 36 -8.60 -29.78 17.75
C ASP A 36 -7.11 -29.48 17.96
N SER A 37 -6.46 -28.80 17.00
CA SER A 37 -5.04 -28.46 17.07
C SER A 37 -4.70 -27.64 18.32
N ASP A 38 -3.49 -27.86 18.86
CA ASP A 38 -2.98 -27.03 19.96
C ASP A 38 -2.83 -25.56 19.53
N TYR A 39 -2.65 -25.31 18.24
CA TYR A 39 -2.65 -23.96 17.68
C TYR A 39 -3.99 -23.25 17.91
N LEU A 40 -5.11 -23.86 17.54
CA LEU A 40 -6.44 -23.26 17.69
C LEU A 40 -6.83 -23.12 19.17
N LYS A 41 -6.49 -24.10 20.01
CA LYS A 41 -6.75 -24.05 21.47
C LYS A 41 -6.06 -22.86 22.15
N ASN A 42 -4.86 -22.50 21.69
CA ASN A 42 -4.09 -21.38 22.24
C ASN A 42 -4.29 -20.07 21.47
N PHE A 43 -5.07 -20.05 20.40
CA PHE A 43 -5.18 -18.90 19.51
C PHE A 43 -5.63 -17.63 20.22
N ASN A 44 -6.76 -17.70 20.94
CA ASN A 44 -7.37 -16.54 21.59
C ASN A 44 -6.50 -15.90 22.68
N THR A 45 -5.62 -16.68 23.33
CA THR A 45 -4.72 -16.16 24.37
C THR A 45 -3.49 -15.45 23.80
N HIS A 46 -3.28 -15.52 22.47
CA HIS A 46 -2.17 -14.90 21.76
C HIS A 46 -2.60 -13.75 20.84
N LEU A 47 -3.88 -13.37 20.84
CA LEU A 47 -4.34 -12.15 20.18
C LEU A 47 -3.95 -10.93 21.01
N ARG A 48 -3.59 -9.85 20.34
CA ARG A 48 -3.25 -8.59 21.00
C ARG A 48 -4.51 -7.78 21.30
N SER A 49 -4.44 -6.99 22.36
CA SER A 49 -5.42 -5.92 22.58
C SER A 49 -5.15 -4.74 21.65
N TYR A 50 -6.14 -3.86 21.47
CA TYR A 50 -5.92 -2.62 20.72
C TYR A 50 -4.82 -1.74 21.33
N ASP A 51 -4.70 -1.74 22.67
CA ASP A 51 -3.65 -1.01 23.37
C ASP A 51 -2.25 -1.58 23.07
N ASP A 52 -2.10 -2.90 22.97
CA ASP A 52 -0.83 -3.52 22.58
C ASP A 52 -0.44 -3.13 21.14
N VAL A 53 -1.42 -3.05 20.23
CA VAL A 53 -1.21 -2.66 18.82
C VAL A 53 -0.82 -1.18 18.71
N ILE A 54 -1.42 -0.30 19.51
CA ILE A 54 -1.02 1.12 19.60
C ILE A 54 0.39 1.23 20.16
N ASN A 55 0.69 0.53 21.25
CA ASN A 55 1.94 0.61 22.00
C ASN A 55 3.05 -0.25 21.39
N TYR A 56 3.06 -0.38 20.07
CA TYR A 56 4.04 -1.16 19.32
C TYR A 56 4.82 -0.26 18.35
N ALA A 57 6.13 -0.13 18.56
CA ALA A 57 6.98 0.82 17.84
C ALA A 57 6.96 0.67 16.29
N PRO A 58 6.93 -0.55 15.72
CA PRO A 58 6.79 -0.72 14.27
C PRO A 58 5.47 -0.17 13.71
N ASN A 59 4.36 -0.36 14.41
CA ASN A 59 3.07 0.20 13.99
C ASN A 59 3.11 1.74 14.03
N GLN A 60 3.74 2.30 15.05
CA GLN A 60 3.92 3.75 15.21
C GLN A 60 4.88 4.33 14.17
N THR A 61 5.84 3.54 13.69
CA THR A 61 6.66 3.87 12.51
C THR A 61 5.83 3.80 11.23
N TYR A 62 4.92 2.83 11.10
CA TYR A 62 4.07 2.71 9.91
C TYR A 62 3.18 3.95 9.71
N ILE A 63 2.58 4.49 10.79
CA ILE A 63 1.73 5.69 10.73
C ILE A 63 2.50 7.02 10.90
N GLY A 64 3.83 6.99 10.93
CA GLY A 64 4.66 8.20 10.87
C GLY A 64 5.03 8.88 12.19
N ASN A 65 4.78 8.25 13.35
CA ASN A 65 5.10 8.83 14.66
C ASN A 65 6.55 8.61 15.11
N LEU A 66 7.15 7.49 14.70
CA LEU A 66 8.54 7.15 15.03
C LEU A 66 9.38 7.11 13.75
N PRO A 67 10.42 7.93 13.59
CA PRO A 67 11.30 7.83 12.43
C PRO A 67 12.04 6.47 12.38
N PRO A 68 12.28 5.88 11.19
CA PRO A 68 12.95 4.56 11.08
C PRO A 68 14.33 4.50 11.73
N LYS A 69 15.08 5.61 11.74
CA LYS A 69 16.37 5.71 12.44
C LYS A 69 16.24 5.48 13.95
N ASN A 70 15.17 6.00 14.56
CA ASN A 70 14.89 5.83 15.98
C ASN A 70 14.38 4.42 16.28
N LEU A 71 13.57 3.83 15.39
CA LEU A 71 13.17 2.41 15.52
C LEU A 71 14.39 1.47 15.54
N LYS A 72 15.39 1.76 14.69
CA LYS A 72 16.65 1.00 14.60
C LYS A 72 17.47 1.01 15.89
N GLU A 73 17.34 2.06 16.71
CA GLU A 73 18.05 2.21 17.99
C GLU A 73 17.39 1.41 19.12
N LEU A 74 16.13 0.98 18.95
CA LEU A 74 15.43 0.18 19.95
C LEU A 74 15.94 -1.27 19.95
N PRO A 75 16.06 -1.91 21.13
CA PRO A 75 16.42 -3.31 21.21
C PRO A 75 15.34 -4.20 20.56
N GLN A 76 15.78 -5.19 19.80
CA GLN A 76 14.94 -6.23 19.22
C GLN A 76 14.87 -7.48 20.13
N PRO A 77 13.78 -8.25 20.11
CA PRO A 77 12.57 -8.01 19.31
C PRO A 77 11.73 -6.86 19.90
N TRP A 78 11.15 -6.03 19.03
CA TRP A 78 10.44 -4.81 19.48
C TRP A 78 9.15 -5.11 20.24
N ILE A 79 8.55 -6.29 20.04
CA ILE A 79 7.37 -6.73 20.80
C ILE A 79 7.65 -6.83 22.31
N ASN A 80 8.92 -6.99 22.69
CA ASN A 80 9.35 -7.02 24.09
C ASN A 80 9.86 -5.67 24.59
N THR A 81 9.85 -4.63 23.74
CA THR A 81 10.40 -3.32 24.03
C THR A 81 9.25 -2.33 24.26
N PRO A 82 9.08 -1.79 25.48
CA PRO A 82 8.01 -0.86 25.77
C PRO A 82 8.05 0.37 24.86
N TYR A 83 6.90 0.74 24.30
CA TYR A 83 6.72 1.97 23.55
C TYR A 83 5.36 2.56 23.90
N LYS A 84 5.26 3.88 23.99
CA LYS A 84 3.97 4.56 24.21
C LYS A 84 3.52 5.21 22.91
N GLY A 85 2.53 4.62 22.25
CA GLY A 85 2.01 5.08 20.97
C GLY A 85 0.73 5.91 21.09
N THR A 86 0.24 6.35 19.94
CA THR A 86 -1.06 7.01 19.78
C THR A 86 -1.83 6.42 18.60
N ARG A 87 -3.15 6.60 18.60
CA ARG A 87 -4.01 6.19 17.48
C ARG A 87 -3.64 6.90 16.17
N TYR A 88 -3.44 8.21 16.23
CA TYR A 88 -3.12 9.03 15.06
C TYR A 88 -1.63 9.30 14.96
N GLY A 89 -1.15 9.44 13.73
CA GLY A 89 0.20 9.90 13.44
C GLY A 89 0.27 10.75 12.18
N LYS A 90 1.47 11.24 11.87
CA LYS A 90 1.70 12.17 10.76
C LYS A 90 1.19 11.65 9.41
N LEU A 91 1.24 10.34 9.21
CA LEU A 91 0.90 9.69 7.94
C LEU A 91 -0.46 8.97 7.96
N GLY A 92 -1.16 8.88 9.10
CA GLY A 92 -2.47 8.23 9.15
C GLY A 92 -2.87 7.78 10.55
N GLU A 93 -3.49 6.61 10.66
CA GLU A 93 -4.04 6.11 11.94
C GLU A 93 -3.97 4.59 12.11
N ILE A 94 -4.16 4.15 13.35
CA ILE A 94 -4.48 2.77 13.73
C ILE A 94 -5.95 2.71 14.13
N MET A 95 -6.83 2.26 13.24
CA MET A 95 -8.28 2.19 13.48
C MET A 95 -8.67 0.91 14.25
N PRO A 96 -9.58 0.97 15.24
CA PRO A 96 -10.09 -0.22 15.91
C PRO A 96 -11.17 -0.94 15.09
N GLN A 97 -11.29 -2.26 15.27
CA GLN A 97 -12.19 -3.13 14.50
C GLN A 97 -13.65 -2.67 14.45
N HIS A 98 -14.19 -2.19 15.57
CA HIS A 98 -15.60 -1.83 15.66
C HIS A 98 -15.95 -0.64 14.75
N GLU A 99 -15.10 0.39 14.71
CA GLU A 99 -15.24 1.51 13.78
C GLU A 99 -15.09 1.05 12.33
N PHE A 100 -14.16 0.14 12.08
CA PHE A 100 -13.93 -0.39 10.73
C PHE A 100 -15.15 -1.11 10.15
N TYR A 101 -15.92 -1.85 10.96
CA TYR A 101 -17.18 -2.43 10.51
C TYR A 101 -18.21 -1.38 10.08
N GLY A 102 -18.20 -0.20 10.72
CA GLY A 102 -18.99 0.95 10.26
C GLY A 102 -18.51 1.46 8.91
N VAL A 103 -17.19 1.60 8.73
CA VAL A 103 -16.61 2.04 7.45
C VAL A 103 -16.90 1.03 6.33
N MET A 104 -16.90 -0.27 6.63
CA MET A 104 -17.33 -1.31 5.67
C MET A 104 -18.78 -1.08 5.22
N GLN A 105 -19.71 -0.79 6.14
CA GLN A 105 -21.10 -0.48 5.78
C GLN A 105 -21.22 0.85 5.01
N ILE A 106 -20.45 1.87 5.37
CA ILE A 106 -20.39 3.17 4.64
C ILE A 106 -19.93 2.97 3.19
N CYS A 107 -18.97 2.06 2.96
CA CYS A 107 -18.41 1.79 1.64
C CYS A 107 -19.24 0.81 0.81
N ASP A 108 -20.28 0.22 1.39
CA ASP A 108 -21.09 -0.80 0.75
C ASP A 108 -22.28 -0.21 0.00
N VAL A 109 -22.14 -0.12 -1.32
CA VAL A 109 -23.16 0.43 -2.23
C VAL A 109 -24.25 -0.61 -2.55
N PHE A 110 -23.98 -1.90 -2.30
CA PHE A 110 -24.88 -3.00 -2.65
C PHE A 110 -25.68 -3.53 -1.45
N GLU A 111 -25.53 -2.90 -0.28
CA GLU A 111 -26.28 -3.21 0.93
C GLU A 111 -26.11 -4.67 1.42
N LEU A 112 -24.92 -5.23 1.25
CA LEU A 112 -24.53 -6.56 1.71
C LEU A 112 -24.11 -6.58 3.18
N VAL A 113 -23.68 -5.46 3.75
CA VAL A 113 -23.23 -5.36 5.15
C VAL A 113 -24.40 -5.00 6.06
N HIS A 114 -24.73 -5.92 6.96
CA HIS A 114 -25.74 -5.71 7.98
C HIS A 114 -25.10 -5.79 9.37
N LEU A 115 -25.36 -4.78 10.20
CA LEU A 115 -24.89 -4.71 11.57
C LEU A 115 -26.04 -4.98 12.53
N GLU A 116 -25.75 -5.56 13.69
CA GLU A 116 -26.69 -5.68 14.79
C GLU A 116 -27.13 -4.28 15.26
N LYS A 117 -28.38 -4.12 15.68
CA LYS A 117 -29.00 -2.83 16.01
C LYS A 117 -28.24 -2.02 17.07
N GLU A 118 -27.92 -2.60 18.22
CA GLU A 118 -27.18 -1.91 19.28
C GLU A 118 -25.75 -1.62 18.82
N PHE A 119 -25.11 -2.57 18.13
CA PHE A 119 -23.78 -2.40 17.56
C PHE A 119 -23.70 -1.26 16.55
N ALA A 120 -24.65 -1.17 15.61
CA ALA A 120 -24.74 -0.11 14.62
C ALA A 120 -24.86 1.28 15.27
N SER A 121 -25.66 1.39 16.32
CA SER A 121 -25.77 2.62 17.13
C SER A 121 -24.43 2.99 17.79
N ASN A 122 -23.75 2.01 18.39
CA ASN A 122 -22.46 2.23 19.04
C ASN A 122 -21.37 2.68 18.06
N VAL A 123 -21.32 2.04 16.88
CA VAL A 123 -20.39 2.40 15.81
C VAL A 123 -20.67 3.79 15.25
N ARG A 124 -21.95 4.14 15.04
CA ARG A 124 -22.33 5.50 14.62
C ARG A 124 -21.84 6.55 15.62
N ASN A 125 -22.02 6.29 16.92
CA ASN A 125 -21.54 7.19 17.97
C ASN A 125 -20.01 7.30 18.01
N ALA A 126 -19.29 6.20 17.79
CA ALA A 126 -17.83 6.21 17.73
C ALA A 126 -17.31 7.05 16.54
N LEU A 127 -17.92 6.88 15.36
CA LEU A 127 -17.57 7.62 14.14
C LEU A 127 -18.08 9.07 14.13
N ALA A 128 -19.00 9.44 15.03
CA ALA A 128 -19.50 10.80 15.18
C ALA A 128 -18.55 11.75 15.91
N THR A 129 -17.39 11.25 16.35
CA THR A 129 -16.30 12.08 16.87
C THR A 129 -15.53 12.77 15.73
N GLU A 130 -14.76 13.82 16.01
CA GLU A 130 -13.96 14.51 14.98
C GLU A 130 -13.19 13.49 14.11
N GLY A 131 -13.56 13.36 12.83
CA GLY A 131 -13.16 12.18 12.07
C GLY A 131 -13.28 12.34 10.56
N LEU A 132 -12.89 11.28 9.84
CA LEU A 132 -12.94 11.23 8.37
C LEU A 132 -14.32 10.92 7.80
N PHE A 133 -15.26 10.46 8.62
CA PHE A 133 -16.55 9.88 8.20
C PHE A 133 -17.76 10.60 8.82
N LEU A 134 -17.57 11.82 9.33
CA LEU A 134 -18.64 12.63 9.93
C LEU A 134 -19.81 12.87 8.97
N ASP A 135 -19.50 13.10 7.69
CA ASP A 135 -20.48 13.38 6.64
C ASP A 135 -21.13 12.09 6.07
N ASP A 136 -20.74 10.91 6.55
CA ASP A 136 -21.25 9.61 6.08
C ASP A 136 -22.06 8.86 7.15
N LEU A 137 -22.31 9.48 8.30
CA LEU A 137 -22.97 8.80 9.43
C LEU A 137 -24.38 8.33 9.07
N ASP A 138 -25.04 8.96 8.11
CA ASP A 138 -26.36 8.59 7.59
C ASP A 138 -26.35 7.25 6.83
N LYS A 139 -25.19 6.86 6.27
CA LYS A 139 -25.00 5.57 5.57
C LYS A 139 -24.91 4.38 6.51
N ILE A 140 -24.61 4.61 7.80
CA ILE A 140 -24.75 3.56 8.81
C ILE A 140 -26.25 3.34 9.01
N LYS A 141 -26.71 2.09 8.90
CA LYS A 141 -28.15 1.75 9.01
C LYS A 141 -28.59 1.60 10.47
N GLU A 142 -29.89 1.49 10.73
CA GLU A 142 -30.39 1.23 12.09
C GLU A 142 -29.97 -0.14 12.65
N GLY A 143 -29.59 -1.06 11.76
CA GLY A 143 -29.20 -2.42 12.09
C GLY A 143 -30.37 -3.41 12.17
N VAL A 144 -30.03 -4.68 12.37
CA VAL A 144 -30.94 -5.84 12.36
C VAL A 144 -30.88 -6.61 13.67
N THR A 145 -31.79 -7.56 13.87
CA THR A 145 -31.78 -8.40 15.07
C THR A 145 -30.71 -9.49 14.97
N VAL A 146 -30.17 -9.92 16.12
CA VAL A 146 -29.24 -11.06 16.17
C VAL A 146 -29.87 -12.34 15.59
N MET A 147 -31.17 -12.57 15.84
CA MET A 147 -31.89 -13.71 15.26
C MET A 147 -31.86 -13.71 13.73
N TRP A 148 -32.04 -12.53 13.11
CA TRP A 148 -31.96 -12.42 11.66
C TRP A 148 -30.53 -12.69 11.15
N LEU A 149 -29.51 -12.19 11.84
CA LEU A 149 -28.10 -12.49 11.50
C LEU A 149 -27.83 -13.99 11.56
N GLU A 150 -28.26 -14.66 12.62
CA GLU A 150 -28.11 -16.11 12.76
C GLU A 150 -28.82 -16.90 11.65
N GLU A 151 -30.00 -16.44 11.22
CA GLU A 151 -30.72 -17.01 10.08
C GLU A 151 -29.93 -16.84 8.78
N GLN A 152 -29.35 -15.66 8.51
CA GLN A 152 -28.54 -15.43 7.32
C GLN A 152 -27.30 -16.33 7.26
N LEU A 153 -26.63 -16.53 8.40
CA LEU A 153 -25.47 -17.41 8.49
C LEU A 153 -25.84 -18.88 8.23
N LYS A 154 -26.96 -19.35 8.81
CA LYS A 154 -27.39 -20.75 8.72
C LYS A 154 -27.99 -21.11 7.36
N GLU A 155 -28.89 -20.26 6.85
CA GLU A 155 -29.74 -20.59 5.70
C GLU A 155 -29.24 -19.94 4.40
N ASN A 156 -28.57 -18.79 4.48
CA ASN A 156 -28.20 -17.99 3.29
C ASN A 156 -26.69 -17.88 3.06
N HIS A 157 -25.88 -18.65 3.80
CA HIS A 157 -24.43 -18.70 3.67
C HIS A 157 -23.75 -17.31 3.79
N ALA A 158 -24.30 -16.45 4.65
CA ALA A 158 -23.67 -15.17 4.96
C ALA A 158 -22.39 -15.36 5.79
N GLU A 159 -21.47 -14.40 5.69
CA GLU A 159 -20.21 -14.39 6.42
C GLU A 159 -20.37 -13.53 7.68
N GLY A 160 -20.13 -14.08 8.86
CA GLY A 160 -20.34 -13.37 10.12
C GLY A 160 -19.26 -12.32 10.41
N LEU A 161 -19.66 -11.19 10.98
CA LEU A 161 -18.78 -10.18 11.56
C LEU A 161 -18.79 -10.32 13.08
N TYR A 162 -17.62 -10.35 13.69
CA TYR A 162 -17.47 -10.66 15.12
C TYR A 162 -16.66 -9.59 15.83
N LEU A 163 -17.06 -9.29 17.07
CA LEU A 163 -16.29 -8.46 17.98
C LEU A 163 -16.22 -9.15 19.34
N ASN A 164 -15.02 -9.47 19.81
CA ASN A 164 -14.81 -10.27 21.03
C ASN A 164 -15.60 -11.59 20.97
N SER A 165 -15.54 -12.27 19.83
CA SER A 165 -16.25 -13.51 19.50
C SER A 165 -17.78 -13.44 19.53
N LYS A 166 -18.39 -12.25 19.67
CA LYS A 166 -19.85 -12.06 19.55
C LYS A 166 -20.22 -11.68 18.14
N LEU A 167 -21.28 -12.27 17.60
CA LEU A 167 -21.84 -11.92 16.29
C LEU A 167 -22.43 -10.51 16.36
N VAL A 168 -21.85 -9.58 15.59
CA VAL A 168 -22.24 -8.15 15.56
C VAL A 168 -22.69 -7.69 14.18
N GLY A 169 -22.63 -8.56 13.18
CA GLY A 169 -23.10 -8.28 11.83
C GLY A 169 -22.85 -9.46 10.90
N CYS A 170 -23.16 -9.27 9.63
CA CYS A 170 -22.80 -10.20 8.56
C CYS A 170 -22.59 -9.48 7.22
N VAL A 171 -21.91 -10.16 6.31
CA VAL A 171 -21.83 -9.81 4.89
C VAL A 171 -22.62 -10.86 4.11
N LEU A 172 -23.55 -10.41 3.27
CA LEU A 172 -24.32 -11.29 2.39
C LEU A 172 -23.52 -11.65 1.13
N ARG A 173 -23.85 -12.79 0.52
CA ARG A 173 -23.40 -13.13 -0.83
C ARG A 173 -24.02 -12.17 -1.85
N ALA A 174 -23.28 -11.80 -2.89
CA ALA A 174 -23.79 -10.98 -3.99
C ALA A 174 -24.42 -11.83 -5.12
N HIS A 175 -24.22 -13.15 -5.11
CA HIS A 175 -24.84 -14.06 -6.06
C HIS A 175 -25.02 -15.46 -5.44
N GLU A 176 -26.03 -16.22 -5.90
CA GLU A 176 -26.34 -17.53 -5.32
C GLU A 176 -25.33 -18.63 -5.69
N ILE A 177 -24.77 -18.55 -6.90
CA ILE A 177 -23.97 -19.64 -7.51
C ILE A 177 -22.54 -19.20 -7.82
N ASP A 178 -22.27 -17.89 -7.89
CA ASP A 178 -20.96 -17.41 -8.34
C ASP A 178 -19.94 -17.51 -7.22
N LEU A 179 -18.92 -18.34 -7.43
CA LEU A 179 -17.86 -18.56 -6.46
C LEU A 179 -17.03 -17.30 -6.18
N ASN A 180 -17.03 -16.31 -7.08
CA ASN A 180 -16.34 -15.03 -6.89
C ASN A 180 -17.24 -13.96 -6.23
N LEU A 181 -18.52 -14.27 -6.00
CA LEU A 181 -19.50 -13.38 -5.36
C LEU A 181 -20.13 -14.02 -4.12
N THR A 182 -19.41 -14.97 -3.50
CA THR A 182 -19.77 -15.54 -2.20
C THR A 182 -19.67 -14.49 -1.10
N ALA A 183 -20.34 -14.71 0.04
CA ALA A 183 -20.24 -13.81 1.18
C ALA A 183 -18.79 -13.60 1.66
N HIS A 184 -17.98 -14.68 1.62
CA HIS A 184 -16.56 -14.62 1.91
C HIS A 184 -15.83 -13.65 0.96
N THR A 185 -15.95 -13.85 -0.35
CA THR A 185 -15.30 -12.97 -1.34
C THR A 185 -15.79 -11.53 -1.26
N MET A 186 -17.09 -11.32 -1.00
CA MET A 186 -17.64 -9.99 -0.79
C MET A 186 -17.08 -9.32 0.46
N LEU A 187 -16.87 -10.07 1.54
CA LEU A 187 -16.18 -9.58 2.74
C LEU A 187 -14.75 -9.14 2.39
N GLU A 188 -13.96 -9.96 1.69
CA GLU A 188 -12.59 -9.60 1.32
C GLU A 188 -12.56 -8.32 0.46
N ASN A 189 -13.44 -8.24 -0.53
CA ASN A 189 -13.58 -7.05 -1.39
C ASN A 189 -13.95 -5.79 -0.59
N LEU A 190 -14.90 -5.89 0.33
CA LEU A 190 -15.32 -4.77 1.18
C LEU A 190 -14.21 -4.34 2.15
N VAL A 191 -13.43 -5.29 2.67
CA VAL A 191 -12.28 -5.00 3.54
C VAL A 191 -11.21 -4.22 2.78
N VAL A 192 -10.87 -4.64 1.55
CA VAL A 192 -9.93 -3.90 0.68
C VAL A 192 -10.44 -2.51 0.38
N LYS A 193 -11.70 -2.39 -0.05
CA LYS A 193 -12.32 -1.10 -0.37
C LYS A 193 -12.30 -0.17 0.85
N ALA A 194 -12.84 -0.61 1.98
CA ALA A 194 -12.97 0.21 3.18
C ALA A 194 -11.60 0.69 3.70
N SER A 195 -10.62 -0.21 3.80
CA SER A 195 -9.28 0.15 4.26
C SER A 195 -8.54 1.09 3.30
N GLY A 196 -8.72 0.89 1.98
CA GLY A 196 -8.21 1.82 0.96
C GLY A 196 -8.86 3.20 1.02
N VAL A 197 -10.17 3.29 1.28
CA VAL A 197 -10.90 4.56 1.47
C VAL A 197 -10.35 5.33 2.68
N ILE A 198 -10.08 4.65 3.80
CA ILE A 198 -9.49 5.29 4.99
C ILE A 198 -8.12 5.88 4.63
N ALA A 199 -7.26 5.13 3.95
CA ALA A 199 -5.94 5.63 3.52
C ALA A 199 -6.06 6.83 2.57
N LEU A 200 -6.91 6.77 1.56
CA LEU A 200 -7.11 7.87 0.61
C LEU A 200 -7.66 9.13 1.28
N ARG A 201 -8.67 9.00 2.15
CA ARG A 201 -9.22 10.14 2.89
C ARG A 201 -8.21 10.76 3.85
N HIS A 202 -7.34 9.98 4.48
CA HIS A 202 -6.19 10.52 5.25
C HIS A 202 -5.23 11.29 4.34
N LEU A 203 -4.87 10.77 3.17
CA LEU A 203 -4.00 11.47 2.22
C LEU A 203 -4.61 12.83 1.84
N ILE A 204 -5.89 12.84 1.46
CA ILE A 204 -6.64 14.05 1.09
C ILE A 204 -6.63 15.07 2.23
N LYS A 205 -7.04 14.65 3.44
CA LYS A 205 -7.12 15.53 4.61
C LYS A 205 -5.76 16.07 5.05
N THR A 206 -4.75 15.20 5.17
CA THR A 206 -3.43 15.57 5.69
C THR A 206 -2.62 16.45 4.74
N LYS A 207 -2.89 16.36 3.44
CA LYS A 207 -2.23 17.17 2.41
C LYS A 207 -3.07 18.34 1.91
N GLY A 208 -4.31 18.48 2.38
CA GLY A 208 -5.22 19.55 1.95
C GLY A 208 -5.53 19.47 0.45
N ILE A 209 -5.64 18.25 -0.09
CA ILE A 209 -5.93 18.02 -1.50
C ILE A 209 -7.43 18.24 -1.72
N ASN A 210 -7.81 18.93 -2.80
CA ASN A 210 -9.17 18.87 -3.28
C ASN A 210 -9.40 17.50 -3.96
N PRO A 211 -10.32 16.64 -3.49
CA PRO A 211 -10.50 15.31 -4.07
C PRO A 211 -10.87 15.35 -5.55
N GLU A 212 -11.51 16.42 -6.02
CA GLU A 212 -11.84 16.62 -7.44
C GLU A 212 -10.62 16.88 -8.34
N ASP A 213 -9.46 17.20 -7.77
CA ASP A 213 -8.22 17.40 -8.52
C ASP A 213 -7.49 16.09 -8.84
N ILE A 214 -7.97 14.95 -8.33
CA ILE A 214 -7.42 13.62 -8.62
C ILE A 214 -8.01 13.11 -9.94
N ASP A 215 -7.15 12.86 -10.94
CA ASP A 215 -7.58 12.46 -12.29
C ASP A 215 -7.63 10.94 -12.46
N TYR A 216 -6.73 10.21 -11.79
CA TYR A 216 -6.57 8.77 -11.96
C TYR A 216 -6.21 8.07 -10.66
N VAL A 217 -6.78 6.89 -10.43
CA VAL A 217 -6.45 6.01 -9.31
C VAL A 217 -5.93 4.67 -9.81
N ILE A 218 -4.80 4.23 -9.27
CA ILE A 218 -4.27 2.88 -9.44
C ILE A 218 -4.41 2.13 -8.12
N GLU A 219 -5.21 1.09 -8.10
CA GLU A 219 -5.32 0.20 -6.94
C GLU A 219 -4.38 -0.99 -7.12
N CYS A 220 -3.63 -1.38 -6.07
CA CYS A 220 -2.55 -2.35 -6.19
C CYS A 220 -2.40 -3.32 -5.01
N SER A 221 -3.50 -3.65 -4.33
CA SER A 221 -3.54 -4.71 -3.32
C SER A 221 -3.38 -6.12 -3.89
N GLU A 222 -3.47 -7.12 -3.00
CA GLU A 222 -3.39 -8.54 -3.36
C GLU A 222 -4.68 -9.11 -3.97
N GLU A 223 -5.83 -8.51 -3.63
CA GLU A 223 -7.13 -9.09 -3.94
C GLU A 223 -7.61 -8.77 -5.35
N ALA A 224 -8.43 -9.62 -5.93
CA ALA A 224 -8.96 -9.44 -7.27
C ALA A 224 -10.49 -9.51 -7.25
N CYS A 225 -11.14 -8.35 -7.34
CA CYS A 225 -12.61 -8.28 -7.46
C CYS A 225 -13.04 -8.74 -8.86
N GLY A 226 -14.18 -9.40 -8.97
CA GLY A 226 -14.75 -9.82 -10.25
C GLY A 226 -15.83 -10.86 -10.08
N ASP A 227 -16.43 -11.31 -11.19
CA ASP A 227 -17.42 -12.36 -11.23
C ASP A 227 -16.88 -13.61 -11.97
N MET A 228 -17.72 -14.62 -12.16
CA MET A 228 -17.37 -15.85 -12.87
C MET A 228 -16.94 -15.63 -14.32
N ASN A 229 -17.40 -14.57 -14.97
CA ASN A 229 -17.10 -14.24 -16.36
C ASN A 229 -15.79 -13.44 -16.48
N GLN A 230 -15.52 -12.56 -15.51
CA GLN A 230 -14.40 -11.63 -15.52
C GLN A 230 -13.74 -11.56 -14.13
N ARG A 231 -12.96 -12.60 -13.81
CA ARG A 231 -12.18 -12.65 -12.56
C ARG A 231 -11.08 -11.59 -12.60
N GLY A 232 -11.03 -10.73 -11.57
CA GLY A 232 -10.06 -9.63 -11.52
C GLY A 232 -10.36 -8.45 -12.45
N GLY A 233 -11.57 -8.38 -13.03
CA GLY A 233 -12.04 -7.21 -13.77
C GLY A 233 -12.89 -6.23 -12.95
N GLY A 234 -13.04 -6.49 -11.65
CA GLY A 234 -13.63 -5.54 -10.70
C GLY A 234 -12.79 -4.28 -10.58
N ASN A 235 -13.41 -3.18 -10.15
CA ASN A 235 -12.82 -1.85 -10.21
C ASN A 235 -12.62 -1.28 -8.80
N PHE A 236 -11.69 -1.84 -8.03
CA PHE A 236 -11.40 -1.32 -6.69
C PHE A 236 -10.94 0.13 -6.75
N ALA A 237 -10.09 0.49 -7.72
CA ALA A 237 -9.62 1.85 -7.92
C ALA A 237 -10.78 2.85 -7.98
N LYS A 238 -11.76 2.62 -8.85
CA LYS A 238 -12.92 3.51 -8.99
C LYS A 238 -13.86 3.42 -7.79
N ALA A 239 -14.09 2.24 -7.24
CA ALA A 239 -14.94 2.07 -6.06
C ALA A 239 -14.40 2.84 -4.84
N ILE A 240 -13.08 2.82 -4.64
CA ILE A 240 -12.41 3.56 -3.57
C ILE A 240 -12.43 5.06 -3.86
N ALA A 241 -12.13 5.47 -5.10
CA ALA A 241 -12.18 6.86 -5.54
C ALA A 241 -13.57 7.49 -5.33
N GLU A 242 -14.62 6.77 -5.71
CA GLU A 242 -16.03 7.16 -5.51
C GLU A 242 -16.33 7.39 -4.02
N SER A 243 -15.99 6.43 -3.17
CA SER A 243 -16.24 6.53 -1.72
C SER A 243 -15.37 7.58 -1.02
N ALA A 244 -14.27 8.01 -1.64
CA ALA A 244 -13.43 9.11 -1.17
C ALA A 244 -13.79 10.48 -1.77
N GLY A 245 -14.81 10.56 -2.64
CA GLY A 245 -15.27 11.83 -3.24
C GLY A 245 -14.42 12.33 -4.42
N CYS A 246 -13.58 11.48 -5.02
CA CYS A 246 -12.74 11.84 -6.16
C CYS A 246 -13.55 11.81 -7.47
N LEU A 247 -14.50 12.74 -7.63
CA LEU A 247 -15.56 12.70 -8.65
C LEU A 247 -15.04 12.72 -10.10
N ASN A 248 -13.89 13.35 -10.33
CA ASN A 248 -13.27 13.45 -11.66
C ASN A 248 -12.31 12.29 -11.97
N ALA A 249 -12.07 11.40 -11.00
CA ALA A 249 -11.13 10.32 -11.17
C ALA A 249 -11.71 9.19 -12.01
N THR A 250 -10.91 8.67 -12.95
CA THR A 250 -11.06 7.30 -13.44
C THR A 250 -9.99 6.41 -12.78
N GLY A 251 -9.93 5.13 -13.11
CA GLY A 251 -8.92 4.26 -12.51
C GLY A 251 -8.90 2.83 -13.03
N SER A 252 -7.85 2.12 -12.62
CA SER A 252 -7.63 0.72 -12.94
C SER A 252 -6.91 0.01 -11.82
N ASP A 253 -7.15 -1.29 -11.71
CA ASP A 253 -6.44 -2.16 -10.79
C ASP A 253 -5.16 -2.71 -11.45
N LEU A 254 -4.06 -2.73 -10.70
CA LEU A 254 -2.76 -3.26 -11.10
C LEU A 254 -2.34 -4.38 -10.15
N ARG A 255 -2.15 -5.59 -10.69
CA ARG A 255 -1.73 -6.76 -9.92
C ARG A 255 -0.30 -7.16 -10.24
N GLY A 256 0.44 -7.53 -9.20
CA GLY A 256 1.85 -7.91 -9.25
C GLY A 256 2.37 -8.43 -7.91
N PHE A 257 1.48 -8.98 -7.07
CA PHE A 257 1.79 -9.43 -5.70
C PHE A 257 2.49 -8.32 -4.88
N CYS A 258 3.47 -8.69 -4.05
CA CYS A 258 4.34 -7.75 -3.35
C CYS A 258 5.14 -6.81 -4.27
N ALA A 259 5.14 -6.92 -5.61
CA ALA A 259 5.76 -5.93 -6.50
C ALA A 259 4.76 -4.88 -7.04
N ALA A 260 3.45 -5.12 -6.89
CA ALA A 260 2.40 -4.28 -7.47
C ALA A 260 2.52 -2.80 -7.08
N PRO A 261 2.83 -2.42 -5.82
CA PRO A 261 2.97 -1.01 -5.45
C PRO A 261 4.09 -0.27 -6.18
N THR A 262 5.24 -0.93 -6.42
CA THR A 262 6.34 -0.29 -7.17
C THR A 262 6.01 -0.22 -8.67
N HIS A 263 5.32 -1.23 -9.22
CA HIS A 263 4.77 -1.14 -10.58
C HIS A 263 3.75 0.00 -10.71
N ALA A 264 2.87 0.18 -9.73
CA ALA A 264 1.91 1.27 -9.68
C ALA A 264 2.61 2.63 -9.60
N LEU A 265 3.67 2.76 -8.79
CA LEU A 265 4.48 3.99 -8.72
C LEU A 265 5.11 4.36 -10.06
N ILE A 266 5.70 3.38 -10.77
CA ILE A 266 6.28 3.59 -12.11
C ILE A 266 5.19 3.96 -13.13
N THR A 267 4.04 3.30 -13.05
CA THR A 267 2.90 3.54 -13.95
C THR A 267 2.31 4.93 -13.74
N ALA A 268 2.09 5.34 -12.49
CA ALA A 268 1.65 6.69 -12.14
C ALA A 268 2.66 7.75 -12.61
N ALA A 269 3.96 7.53 -12.39
CA ALA A 269 5.00 8.42 -12.88
C ALA A 269 4.98 8.55 -14.41
N SER A 270 4.68 7.46 -15.13
CA SER A 270 4.58 7.44 -16.59
C SER A 270 3.33 8.17 -17.08
N HIS A 271 2.17 7.98 -16.44
CA HIS A 271 0.95 8.73 -16.74
C HIS A 271 1.13 10.23 -16.59
N VAL A 272 1.74 10.66 -15.49
CA VAL A 272 2.03 12.08 -15.25
C VAL A 272 3.06 12.63 -16.23
N SER A 273 4.19 11.92 -16.42
CA SER A 273 5.26 12.39 -17.31
C SER A 273 4.82 12.45 -18.78
N SER A 274 3.82 11.65 -19.18
CA SER A 274 3.23 11.70 -20.53
C SER A 274 2.21 12.82 -20.72
N GLY A 275 1.79 13.49 -19.64
CA GLY A 275 0.73 14.51 -19.67
C GLY A 275 -0.68 13.94 -19.84
N THR A 276 -0.87 12.63 -19.62
CA THR A 276 -2.20 12.00 -19.71
C THR A 276 -3.07 12.41 -18.52
N PHE A 277 -2.47 12.44 -17.31
CA PHE A 277 -3.12 12.79 -16.06
C PHE A 277 -2.18 13.69 -15.25
N LYS A 278 -2.69 14.65 -14.49
CA LYS A 278 -1.86 15.57 -13.69
C LYS A 278 -1.62 15.05 -12.29
N ASN A 279 -2.64 14.47 -11.68
CA ASN A 279 -2.60 13.91 -10.32
C ASN A 279 -3.08 12.47 -10.36
N VAL A 280 -2.16 11.55 -10.09
CA VAL A 280 -2.42 10.11 -10.03
C VAL A 280 -2.20 9.64 -8.60
N VAL A 281 -3.23 9.03 -8.01
CA VAL A 281 -3.10 8.35 -6.72
C VAL A 281 -2.82 6.87 -6.96
N ILE A 282 -1.82 6.34 -6.29
CA ILE A 282 -1.68 4.89 -6.12
C ILE A 282 -2.12 4.52 -4.71
N LEU A 283 -2.89 3.45 -4.56
CA LEU A 283 -3.40 3.03 -3.25
C LEU A 283 -3.56 1.52 -3.16
N ALA A 284 -3.69 1.01 -1.94
CA ALA A 284 -4.05 -0.37 -1.68
C ALA A 284 -4.72 -0.52 -0.31
N GLY A 285 -5.71 -1.41 -0.24
CA GLY A 285 -6.34 -1.86 1.00
C GLY A 285 -5.80 -3.20 1.50
N GLY A 286 -6.07 -3.53 2.76
CA GLY A 286 -5.58 -4.75 3.40
C GLY A 286 -6.30 -6.02 2.95
N ALA A 287 -5.61 -7.15 3.09
CA ALA A 287 -6.05 -8.48 2.66
C ALA A 287 -6.29 -9.39 3.88
N THR A 288 -7.53 -9.84 4.05
CA THR A 288 -7.95 -10.77 5.12
C THR A 288 -7.19 -12.08 5.06
N ALA A 289 -6.94 -12.61 3.87
CA ALA A 289 -6.18 -13.84 3.65
C ALA A 289 -4.77 -13.81 4.25
N LYS A 290 -4.20 -12.62 4.46
CA LYS A 290 -2.85 -12.44 5.04
C LYS A 290 -2.84 -12.30 6.57
N LEU A 291 -4.01 -12.13 7.20
CA LEU A 291 -4.09 -12.06 8.65
C LEU A 291 -3.67 -13.38 9.28
N GLY A 292 -2.81 -13.29 10.30
CA GLY A 292 -2.29 -14.43 11.05
C GLY A 292 -1.52 -15.47 10.22
N MET A 293 -1.01 -15.10 9.04
CA MET A 293 -0.36 -16.03 8.11
C MET A 293 0.73 -16.88 8.79
N ASN A 294 1.56 -16.26 9.63
CA ASN A 294 2.63 -16.88 10.42
C ASN A 294 2.24 -17.19 11.87
N GLY A 295 0.95 -17.12 12.21
CA GLY A 295 0.45 -17.25 13.59
C GLY A 295 0.86 -18.56 14.26
N LYS A 296 0.95 -19.68 13.52
CA LYS A 296 1.46 -20.96 14.06
C LYS A 296 2.89 -20.84 14.60
N SER A 297 3.75 -20.13 13.88
CA SER A 297 5.14 -19.90 14.28
C SER A 297 5.26 -18.93 15.45
N HIS A 298 4.38 -17.92 15.54
CA HIS A 298 4.33 -17.01 16.69
C HIS A 298 3.93 -17.76 17.96
N ILE A 299 2.80 -18.47 17.94
CA ILE A 299 2.31 -19.24 19.10
C ILE A 299 3.33 -20.32 19.49
N GLY A 300 3.91 -21.04 18.52
CA GLY A 300 4.94 -22.05 18.80
C GLY A 300 6.21 -21.50 19.45
N LYS A 301 6.42 -20.18 19.41
CA LYS A 301 7.52 -19.47 20.08
C LYS A 301 7.07 -18.64 21.29
N GLY A 302 5.81 -18.79 21.73
CA GLY A 302 5.24 -18.05 22.86
C GLY A 302 5.06 -16.55 22.58
N LEU A 303 4.95 -16.16 21.31
CA LEU A 303 4.76 -14.77 20.89
C LEU A 303 3.30 -14.52 20.53
N PRO A 304 2.78 -13.30 20.76
CA PRO A 304 1.47 -12.93 20.24
C PRO A 304 1.44 -12.98 18.71
N ILE A 305 0.26 -13.15 18.13
CA ILE A 305 0.06 -13.05 16.69
C ILE A 305 0.20 -11.57 16.29
N LEU A 306 1.23 -11.26 15.51
CA LEU A 306 1.53 -9.88 15.11
C LEU A 306 0.88 -9.45 13.80
N GLU A 307 0.27 -10.39 13.08
CA GLU A 307 -0.42 -10.19 11.80
C GLU A 307 -1.93 -10.04 12.01
N ASP A 308 -2.31 -9.23 12.99
CA ASP A 308 -3.70 -8.92 13.39
C ASP A 308 -4.17 -7.53 12.90
N VAL A 309 -3.36 -6.91 12.03
CA VAL A 309 -3.66 -5.63 11.40
C VAL A 309 -3.76 -5.76 9.89
N LEU A 310 -4.80 -5.17 9.32
CA LEU A 310 -4.87 -4.86 7.90
C LEU A 310 -4.04 -3.59 7.65
N GLY A 311 -3.13 -3.63 6.68
CA GLY A 311 -2.38 -2.47 6.26
C GLY A 311 -2.98 -1.86 5.01
N ALA A 312 -3.00 -0.53 4.93
CA ALA A 312 -3.44 0.20 3.75
C ALA A 312 -2.56 1.43 3.53
N PHE A 313 -2.43 1.88 2.27
CA PHE A 313 -1.71 3.10 1.94
C PHE A 313 -2.33 3.84 0.77
N ALA A 314 -2.05 5.13 0.68
CA ALA A 314 -2.30 5.93 -0.52
C ALA A 314 -1.13 6.88 -0.76
N VAL A 315 -0.75 7.10 -2.01
CA VAL A 315 0.38 7.96 -2.41
C VAL A 315 -0.05 8.82 -3.60
N LEU A 316 0.20 10.12 -3.51
CA LEU A 316 -0.05 11.07 -4.59
C LEU A 316 1.21 11.26 -5.43
N VAL A 317 1.09 11.02 -6.73
CA VAL A 317 2.07 11.34 -7.76
C VAL A 317 1.50 12.45 -8.63
N GLY A 318 2.26 13.53 -8.86
CA GLY A 318 1.79 14.63 -9.68
C GLY A 318 2.87 15.32 -10.49
N GLU A 319 2.45 16.30 -11.29
CA GLU A 319 3.36 17.09 -12.14
C GLU A 319 4.51 17.68 -11.34
N ASN A 320 5.69 17.80 -11.96
CA ASN A 320 6.85 18.42 -11.33
C ASN A 320 6.55 19.86 -10.93
N ASP A 321 6.73 20.17 -9.66
CA ASP A 321 6.53 21.49 -9.09
C ASP A 321 7.85 22.14 -8.63
N GLY A 322 9.00 21.53 -8.94
CA GLY A 322 10.31 22.01 -8.52
C GLY A 322 10.58 21.85 -7.02
N LEU A 323 9.65 21.27 -6.24
CA LEU A 323 9.74 21.15 -4.79
C LEU A 323 9.81 19.69 -4.35
N HIS A 324 8.89 18.88 -4.86
CA HIS A 324 8.71 17.51 -4.42
C HIS A 324 9.70 16.54 -5.08
N PRO A 325 10.09 15.44 -4.40
CA PRO A 325 11.07 14.51 -4.92
C PRO A 325 10.67 13.93 -6.27
N VAL A 326 11.63 13.85 -7.18
CA VAL A 326 11.46 13.45 -8.55
C VAL A 326 11.52 11.93 -8.68
N LEU A 327 10.56 11.35 -9.39
CA LEU A 327 10.52 9.93 -9.73
C LEU A 327 11.29 9.72 -11.05
N ARG A 328 12.49 9.12 -10.98
CA ARG A 328 13.35 8.89 -12.15
C ARG A 328 12.86 7.69 -12.96
N SER A 329 11.79 7.90 -13.73
CA SER A 329 11.20 6.88 -14.62
C SER A 329 12.15 6.41 -15.73
N ASP A 330 13.24 7.15 -15.97
CA ASP A 330 14.35 6.73 -16.82
C ASP A 330 15.30 5.74 -16.12
N LEU A 331 15.35 5.69 -14.78
CA LEU A 331 16.23 4.84 -13.98
C LEU A 331 15.46 3.69 -13.31
N VAL A 332 14.65 3.00 -14.10
CA VAL A 332 13.87 1.84 -13.64
C VAL A 332 14.67 0.54 -13.80
N GLY A 333 14.81 -0.20 -12.70
CA GLY A 333 15.27 -1.59 -12.72
C GLY A 333 14.14 -2.53 -13.10
N ARG A 334 14.45 -3.55 -13.90
CA ARG A 334 13.44 -4.49 -14.43
C ARG A 334 13.95 -5.91 -14.38
N HIS A 335 13.23 -6.77 -13.67
CA HIS A 335 13.40 -8.21 -13.79
C HIS A 335 12.73 -8.67 -15.09
N THR A 336 13.53 -8.99 -16.11
CA THR A 336 13.02 -9.44 -17.40
C THR A 336 12.84 -10.95 -17.39
N VAL A 337 12.04 -11.47 -18.33
CA VAL A 337 11.88 -12.93 -18.55
C VAL A 337 13.24 -13.64 -18.68
N SER A 338 14.23 -12.95 -19.27
CA SER A 338 15.60 -13.45 -19.45
C SER A 338 16.55 -13.22 -18.27
N SER A 339 16.14 -12.52 -17.20
CA SER A 339 17.01 -12.24 -16.05
C SER A 339 17.38 -13.49 -15.24
N GLY A 340 16.60 -14.58 -15.34
CA GLY A 340 16.77 -15.76 -14.49
C GLY A 340 16.30 -15.53 -13.06
N SER A 341 16.20 -16.59 -12.25
CA SER A 341 15.54 -16.55 -10.94
C SER A 341 16.49 -16.60 -9.73
N ASN A 342 17.81 -16.69 -9.92
CA ASN A 342 18.72 -16.72 -8.77
C ASN A 342 18.82 -15.31 -8.10
N PRO A 343 19.05 -15.23 -6.78
CA PRO A 343 19.04 -13.96 -6.04
C PRO A 343 20.02 -12.90 -6.57
N GLN A 344 21.21 -13.32 -7.03
CA GLN A 344 22.20 -12.40 -7.59
C GLN A 344 21.67 -11.76 -8.88
N ALA A 345 21.11 -12.57 -9.79
CA ALA A 345 20.60 -12.08 -11.06
C ALA A 345 19.40 -11.14 -10.88
N VAL A 346 18.52 -11.42 -9.91
CA VAL A 346 17.43 -10.53 -9.51
C VAL A 346 17.99 -9.19 -9.02
N THR A 347 18.94 -9.22 -8.08
CA THR A 347 19.55 -7.99 -7.52
C THR A 347 20.32 -7.20 -8.58
N THR A 348 21.02 -7.88 -9.50
CA THR A 348 21.66 -7.22 -10.65
C THR A 348 20.63 -6.51 -11.52
N ALA A 349 19.50 -7.16 -11.83
CA ALA A 349 18.47 -6.59 -12.68
C ALA A 349 17.76 -5.38 -12.05
N LEU A 350 17.51 -5.43 -10.75
CA LEU A 350 16.77 -4.40 -10.02
C LEU A 350 17.66 -3.28 -9.45
N VAL A 351 18.94 -3.52 -9.21
CA VAL A 351 19.81 -2.55 -8.55
C VAL A 351 21.02 -2.20 -9.42
N ALA A 352 21.81 -3.18 -9.84
CA ALA A 352 23.05 -2.90 -10.57
C ALA A 352 22.80 -2.17 -11.90
N ARG A 353 21.84 -2.64 -12.70
CA ARG A 353 21.52 -2.08 -14.03
C ARG A 353 21.05 -0.62 -13.99
N PRO A 354 20.07 -0.21 -13.13
CA PRO A 354 19.70 1.20 -13.06
C PRO A 354 20.85 2.08 -12.55
N LEU A 355 21.70 1.58 -11.64
CA LEU A 355 22.90 2.31 -11.21
C LEU A 355 23.90 2.50 -12.38
N ASP A 356 24.17 1.46 -13.17
CA ASP A 356 25.03 1.57 -14.36
C ASP A 356 24.49 2.59 -15.36
N LYS A 357 23.17 2.58 -15.60
CA LYS A 357 22.52 3.52 -16.51
C LYS A 357 22.66 4.97 -16.02
N ALA A 358 22.65 5.18 -14.70
CA ALA A 358 22.80 6.49 -14.09
C ALA A 358 24.27 6.94 -13.95
N GLY A 359 25.23 6.03 -14.10
CA GLY A 359 26.63 6.28 -13.73
C GLY A 359 26.81 6.38 -12.21
N TYR A 360 25.96 5.72 -11.43
CA TYR A 360 25.99 5.69 -9.96
C TYR A 360 26.64 4.42 -9.44
N THR A 361 27.13 4.50 -8.22
CA THR A 361 27.60 3.39 -7.39
C THR A 361 26.56 3.05 -6.32
N VAL A 362 26.78 1.95 -5.59
CA VAL A 362 25.94 1.62 -4.42
C VAL A 362 26.02 2.66 -3.29
N HIS A 363 27.03 3.53 -3.27
CA HIS A 363 27.18 4.58 -2.25
C HIS A 363 26.31 5.81 -2.53
N ASP A 364 25.99 6.06 -3.80
CA ASP A 364 25.23 7.24 -4.26
C ASP A 364 23.73 7.17 -3.90
N ILE A 365 23.26 6.01 -3.44
CA ILE A 365 21.93 5.83 -2.88
C ILE A 365 22.01 5.94 -1.36
N ASP A 366 21.25 6.86 -0.78
CA ASP A 366 21.27 7.11 0.67
C ASP A 366 20.39 6.12 1.43
N ALA A 367 19.29 5.69 0.79
CA ALA A 367 18.34 4.76 1.36
C ALA A 367 17.87 3.72 0.34
N TYR A 368 18.00 2.44 0.70
CA TYR A 368 17.42 1.34 -0.05
C TYR A 368 16.16 0.87 0.67
N SER A 369 14.98 1.19 0.11
CA SER A 369 13.73 0.63 0.59
C SER A 369 13.36 -0.60 -0.23
N VAL A 370 13.57 -1.74 0.39
CA VAL A 370 13.39 -3.08 -0.20
C VAL A 370 12.16 -3.74 0.42
N GLU A 371 12.12 -5.06 0.54
CA GLU A 371 11.06 -5.78 1.27
C GLU A 371 11.08 -5.40 2.78
N MET A 372 10.33 -4.36 3.18
CA MET A 372 10.33 -3.71 4.50
C MET A 372 9.59 -4.49 5.60
N GLN A 373 9.58 -5.83 5.50
CA GLN A 373 8.86 -6.71 6.43
C GLN A 373 9.41 -6.56 7.85
N ASN A 374 8.52 -6.46 8.83
CA ASN A 374 8.87 -6.38 10.24
C ASN A 374 9.58 -7.67 10.73
N PRO A 375 10.85 -7.59 11.20
CA PRO A 375 11.60 -8.74 11.69
C PRO A 375 10.98 -9.48 12.88
N ASP A 376 10.18 -8.81 13.70
CA ASP A 376 9.45 -9.48 14.79
C ASP A 376 8.43 -10.48 14.24
N ILE A 377 7.94 -10.28 13.02
CA ILE A 377 7.01 -11.19 12.35
C ILE A 377 7.77 -12.32 11.66
N THR A 378 8.82 -11.98 10.91
CA THR A 378 9.51 -12.89 9.99
C THR A 378 10.56 -13.77 10.66
N LYS A 379 11.27 -13.30 11.70
CA LYS A 379 12.28 -14.09 12.42
C LYS A 379 11.63 -15.30 13.12
N PRO A 380 10.48 -15.19 13.80
CA PRO A 380 9.74 -16.34 14.31
C PRO A 380 9.33 -17.35 13.24
N ALA A 381 8.95 -16.89 12.05
CA ALA A 381 8.58 -17.76 10.93
C ALA A 381 9.76 -18.42 10.21
N GLY A 382 11.01 -18.06 10.56
CA GLY A 382 12.21 -18.61 9.94
C GLY A 382 12.69 -17.87 8.69
N ALA A 383 12.02 -16.78 8.28
CA ALA A 383 12.43 -15.95 7.15
C ALA A 383 13.57 -14.98 7.49
N GLY A 384 13.87 -14.78 8.78
CA GLY A 384 14.97 -13.92 9.23
C GLY A 384 14.67 -12.43 9.09
N ASP A 385 15.71 -11.59 9.02
CA ASP A 385 15.60 -10.15 8.80
C ASP A 385 15.63 -9.85 7.29
N VAL A 386 14.44 -9.75 6.68
CA VAL A 386 14.29 -9.65 5.22
C VAL A 386 14.90 -8.35 4.64
N PRO A 387 14.68 -7.16 5.24
CA PRO A 387 15.35 -5.94 4.78
C PRO A 387 16.88 -6.04 4.86
N GLU A 388 17.43 -6.51 5.98
CA GLU A 388 18.88 -6.64 6.15
C GLU A 388 19.49 -7.65 5.17
N ALA A 389 18.81 -8.77 4.92
CA ALA A 389 19.24 -9.78 3.95
C ALA A 389 19.30 -9.23 2.52
N ASN A 390 18.29 -8.45 2.11
CA ASN A 390 18.29 -7.77 0.81
C ASN A 390 19.41 -6.74 0.71
N LEU A 391 19.67 -5.96 1.76
CA LEU A 391 20.78 -4.99 1.77
C LEU A 391 22.15 -5.67 1.68
N LYS A 392 22.33 -6.84 2.32
CA LYS A 392 23.55 -7.66 2.16
C LYS A 392 23.77 -8.08 0.71
N MET A 393 22.71 -8.40 -0.03
CA MET A 393 22.80 -8.72 -1.47
C MET A 393 23.22 -7.50 -2.29
N ILE A 394 22.69 -6.31 -1.98
CA ILE A 394 23.09 -5.05 -2.63
C ILE A 394 24.57 -4.75 -2.36
N ALA A 395 25.02 -4.91 -1.12
CA ALA A 395 26.42 -4.73 -0.76
C ALA A 395 27.33 -5.74 -1.49
N ALA A 396 26.89 -7.00 -1.64
CA ALA A 396 27.60 -7.99 -2.43
C ALA A 396 27.69 -7.61 -3.92
N ILE A 397 26.65 -7.00 -4.49
CA ILE A 397 26.69 -6.42 -5.84
C ILE A 397 27.74 -5.29 -5.91
N GLY A 398 27.81 -4.40 -4.91
CA GLY A 398 28.86 -3.38 -4.84
C GLY A 398 30.28 -3.97 -4.83
N VAL A 399 30.49 -5.10 -4.14
CA VAL A 399 31.78 -5.82 -4.16
C VAL A 399 32.09 -6.38 -5.56
N LEU A 400 31.09 -6.98 -6.23
CA LEU A 400 31.26 -7.50 -7.59
C LEU A 400 31.55 -6.38 -8.60
N ARG A 401 30.98 -5.20 -8.38
CA ARG A 401 31.20 -3.98 -9.17
C ARG A 401 32.50 -3.25 -8.82
N LYS A 402 33.25 -3.74 -7.82
CA LYS A 402 34.48 -3.12 -7.28
C LYS A 402 34.26 -1.71 -6.68
N GLU A 403 33.04 -1.43 -6.22
CA GLU A 403 32.63 -0.20 -5.53
C GLU A 403 32.79 -0.32 -4.01
N LEU A 404 32.91 -1.56 -3.52
CA LEU A 404 33.12 -1.93 -2.13
C LEU A 404 34.20 -3.01 -2.04
N GLU A 405 35.03 -2.97 -1.00
CA GLU A 405 35.82 -4.14 -0.61
C GLU A 405 34.96 -5.12 0.20
N LYS A 406 35.27 -6.42 0.11
CA LYS A 406 34.55 -7.47 0.87
C LYS A 406 34.51 -7.20 2.38
N LYS A 407 35.56 -6.58 2.93
CA LYS A 407 35.66 -6.24 4.36
C LYS A 407 34.72 -5.10 4.78
N GLU A 408 34.25 -4.28 3.84
CA GLU A 408 33.40 -3.11 4.09
C GLU A 408 31.91 -3.44 4.04
N LEU A 409 31.55 -4.63 3.56
CA LEU A 409 30.17 -5.07 3.33
C LEU A 409 29.27 -4.84 4.55
N MET A 410 29.70 -5.28 5.73
CA MET A 410 28.88 -5.14 6.94
C MET A 410 28.81 -3.70 7.46
N ASN A 411 29.83 -2.88 7.20
CA ASN A 411 29.79 -1.45 7.52
C ASN A 411 28.76 -0.75 6.62
N PHE A 412 28.78 -1.04 5.31
CA PHE A 412 27.77 -0.54 4.37
C PHE A 412 26.36 -0.95 4.80
N VAL A 413 26.15 -2.23 5.17
CA VAL A 413 24.84 -2.70 5.65
C VAL A 413 24.42 -1.95 6.92
N LYS A 414 25.34 -1.75 7.87
CA LYS A 414 25.03 -1.01 9.10
C LYS A 414 24.66 0.45 8.81
N GLU A 415 25.37 1.10 7.89
CA GLU A 415 25.16 2.50 7.54
C GLU A 415 23.85 2.71 6.76
N LYS A 416 23.65 1.94 5.69
CA LYS A 416 22.54 2.11 4.75
C LYS A 416 21.26 1.35 5.15
N SER A 417 21.27 0.58 6.25
CA SER A 417 20.09 -0.19 6.67
C SER A 417 18.97 0.67 7.19
N LEU A 418 17.81 0.49 6.56
CA LEU A 418 16.51 0.80 7.12
C LEU A 418 15.96 -0.48 7.79
N PRO A 419 15.53 -0.43 9.05
CA PRO A 419 14.82 -1.55 9.66
C PRO A 419 13.49 -1.77 8.91
N GLY A 420 12.98 -2.99 8.86
CA GLY A 420 11.62 -3.24 8.38
C GLY A 420 10.61 -3.00 9.49
N TRP A 421 9.50 -2.32 9.20
CA TRP A 421 8.44 -2.04 10.17
C TRP A 421 7.05 -2.42 9.67
N ALA A 422 6.93 -2.76 8.39
CA ALA A 422 5.65 -2.97 7.75
C ALA A 422 5.05 -4.34 8.14
N PRO A 423 3.72 -4.42 8.35
CA PRO A 423 3.05 -5.69 8.56
C PRO A 423 3.08 -6.55 7.29
N THR A 424 2.95 -7.87 7.44
CA THR A 424 2.92 -8.82 6.31
C THR A 424 1.54 -8.88 5.69
N GLN A 425 1.27 -7.98 4.74
CA GLN A 425 0.02 -7.92 3.97
C GLN A 425 0.27 -8.09 2.46
N GLY A 426 1.38 -8.74 2.09
CA GLY A 426 1.80 -8.94 0.70
C GLY A 426 2.32 -7.66 0.05
N HIS A 427 1.42 -6.82 -0.47
CA HIS A 427 1.71 -5.55 -1.12
C HIS A 427 2.30 -4.49 -0.16
N ILE A 428 1.88 -4.48 1.11
CA ILE A 428 2.31 -3.46 2.08
C ILE A 428 3.84 -3.35 2.30
N PRO A 429 4.63 -4.43 2.48
CA PRO A 429 6.08 -4.33 2.66
C PRO A 429 6.88 -4.00 1.39
N SER A 430 6.27 -3.66 0.25
CA SER A 430 6.88 -3.48 -1.09
C SER A 430 7.79 -2.23 -1.28
N GLY A 431 8.66 -1.89 -0.32
CA GLY A 431 9.50 -0.67 -0.38
C GLY A 431 8.72 0.67 -0.29
N VAL A 432 7.44 0.66 -0.64
CA VAL A 432 6.54 1.81 -0.56
C VAL A 432 6.31 2.35 0.87
N PRO A 433 6.50 1.59 1.98
CA PRO A 433 6.40 2.19 3.32
C PRO A 433 7.35 3.36 3.56
N TYR A 434 8.48 3.40 2.85
CA TYR A 434 9.45 4.49 3.01
C TYR A 434 9.05 5.78 2.27
N LEU A 435 8.10 5.76 1.32
CA LEU A 435 7.77 6.94 0.51
C LEU A 435 7.35 8.15 1.36
N GLY A 436 6.57 7.94 2.43
CA GLY A 436 6.21 9.03 3.35
C GLY A 436 7.41 9.65 4.08
N TYR A 437 8.41 8.84 4.44
CA TYR A 437 9.66 9.34 5.02
C TYR A 437 10.60 9.94 3.97
N ALA A 438 10.58 9.41 2.75
CA ALA A 438 11.35 9.93 1.63
C ALA A 438 10.95 11.37 1.28
N LEU A 439 9.67 11.75 1.44
CA LEU A 439 9.23 13.14 1.33
C LEU A 439 10.03 14.05 2.27
N ASP A 440 10.08 13.73 3.56
CA ASP A 440 10.81 14.53 4.55
C ASP A 440 12.32 14.51 4.26
N ASP A 441 12.89 13.32 4.03
CA ASP A 441 14.31 13.08 3.82
C ASP A 441 14.86 13.78 2.56
N LEU A 442 14.07 13.83 1.48
CA LEU A 442 14.49 14.37 0.17
C LEU A 442 14.02 15.81 -0.06
N MET A 443 13.06 16.34 0.70
CA MET A 443 12.69 17.75 0.63
C MET A 443 13.48 18.58 1.63
N THR A 444 13.58 18.13 2.88
CA THR A 444 14.15 18.92 3.99
C THR A 444 15.28 18.23 4.74
N GLY A 445 15.39 16.91 4.61
CA GLY A 445 16.40 16.10 5.29
C GLY A 445 17.77 16.11 4.60
N ASP A 446 18.58 15.13 4.95
CA ASP A 446 19.99 15.01 4.56
C ASP A 446 20.23 14.10 3.35
N LYS A 447 19.18 13.51 2.79
CA LYS A 447 19.29 12.56 1.67
C LYS A 447 19.11 13.24 0.34
N THR A 448 19.73 12.66 -0.67
CA THR A 448 19.64 13.08 -2.06
C THR A 448 18.94 12.03 -2.91
N ARG A 449 19.11 10.73 -2.61
CA ARG A 449 18.53 9.64 -3.40
C ARG A 449 18.05 8.48 -2.55
N ALA A 450 16.93 7.90 -2.94
CA ALA A 450 16.50 6.61 -2.44
C ALA A 450 16.13 5.68 -3.60
N MET A 451 16.30 4.38 -3.40
CA MET A 451 15.86 3.37 -4.35
C MET A 451 14.72 2.56 -3.72
N ILE A 452 13.59 2.53 -4.42
CA ILE A 452 12.40 1.75 -4.03
C ILE A 452 12.41 0.47 -4.86
N VAL A 453 12.41 -0.68 -4.19
CA VAL A 453 12.48 -2.00 -4.84
C VAL A 453 11.25 -2.81 -4.45
N GLY A 454 10.40 -3.07 -5.45
CA GLY A 454 9.29 -4.00 -5.33
C GLY A 454 9.70 -5.37 -5.86
N LYS A 455 9.46 -6.40 -5.07
CA LYS A 455 9.76 -7.79 -5.45
C LYS A 455 8.64 -8.70 -4.98
N GLY A 456 8.07 -9.45 -5.91
CA GLY A 456 7.04 -10.44 -5.65
C GLY A 456 7.66 -11.82 -5.55
N SER A 457 7.36 -12.54 -4.46
CA SER A 457 7.69 -13.96 -4.37
C SER A 457 6.86 -14.80 -5.34
N LEU A 458 7.36 -16.01 -5.57
CA LEU A 458 6.94 -16.93 -6.60
C LEU A 458 5.89 -17.96 -6.12
N PHE A 459 5.29 -18.66 -7.09
CA PHE A 459 4.68 -20.00 -7.00
C PHE A 459 3.17 -20.15 -6.71
N LEU A 460 2.46 -19.12 -6.23
CA LEU A 460 1.07 -19.34 -5.76
C LEU A 460 0.09 -19.66 -6.90
N GLY A 461 0.13 -18.89 -7.99
CA GLY A 461 -0.71 -19.15 -9.16
C GLY A 461 -0.25 -20.33 -10.02
N ARG A 462 0.94 -20.90 -9.75
CA ARG A 462 1.57 -21.98 -10.55
C ARG A 462 1.65 -21.70 -12.06
N MET A 463 1.74 -20.43 -12.45
CA MET A 463 1.84 -20.00 -13.85
C MET A 463 3.28 -19.87 -14.36
N THR A 464 4.23 -19.55 -13.49
CA THR A 464 5.65 -19.36 -13.83
C THR A 464 6.56 -19.55 -12.61
N ASN A 465 7.85 -19.81 -12.86
CA ASN A 465 8.93 -19.87 -11.88
C ASN A 465 9.84 -18.62 -11.91
N LEU A 466 9.40 -17.54 -12.57
CA LEU A 466 10.06 -16.23 -12.56
C LEU A 466 9.55 -15.30 -11.46
N PHE A 467 10.46 -14.65 -10.74
CA PHE A 467 10.12 -13.57 -9.83
C PHE A 467 9.47 -12.42 -10.59
N ASP A 468 8.57 -11.69 -9.92
CA ASP A 468 8.21 -10.35 -10.37
C ASP A 468 9.08 -9.35 -9.62
N GLY A 469 9.52 -8.30 -10.30
CA GLY A 469 10.39 -7.31 -9.70
C GLY A 469 10.65 -6.10 -10.57
N VAL A 470 10.52 -4.94 -9.95
CA VAL A 470 10.86 -3.63 -10.51
C VAL A 470 11.45 -2.73 -9.44
N SER A 471 12.19 -1.72 -9.85
CA SER A 471 12.68 -0.69 -8.95
C SER A 471 12.65 0.67 -9.61
N ILE A 472 12.63 1.72 -8.81
CA ILE A 472 12.74 3.11 -9.26
C ILE A 472 13.62 3.90 -8.30
N ILE A 473 14.45 4.78 -8.84
CA ILE A 473 15.19 5.76 -8.06
C ILE A 473 14.32 7.01 -7.90
N ILE A 474 14.26 7.51 -6.67
CA ILE A 474 13.63 8.78 -6.33
C ILE A 474 14.73 9.73 -5.86
N GLU A 475 14.67 10.99 -6.30
CA GLU A 475 15.72 11.97 -6.07
C GLU A 475 15.17 13.28 -5.53
N ARG A 476 15.98 13.98 -4.74
CA ARG A 476 15.72 15.37 -4.37
C ARG A 476 15.55 16.21 -5.64
N ASN A 477 14.52 17.04 -5.64
CA ASN A 477 14.29 17.98 -6.73
C ASN A 477 15.37 19.06 -6.72
N ASP A 478 15.91 19.39 -7.88
CA ASP A 478 16.93 20.43 -8.04
C ASP A 478 16.33 21.82 -8.34
N GLY A 479 15.00 21.93 -8.32
CA GLY A 479 14.26 23.18 -8.56
C GLY A 479 14.24 23.59 -10.03
N LYS A 480 14.81 22.79 -10.94
CA LYS A 480 14.82 23.12 -12.37
C LYS A 480 13.52 22.63 -13.01
N PHE A 481 12.68 23.58 -13.39
CA PHE A 481 11.68 23.34 -14.42
C PHE A 481 12.43 23.16 -15.74
N ILE A 482 12.14 22.08 -16.45
CA ILE A 482 12.38 22.10 -17.89
C ILE A 482 11.24 22.96 -18.42
N GLU A 483 11.53 24.23 -18.70
CA GLU A 483 10.63 25.07 -19.48
C GLU A 483 10.14 24.25 -20.66
N ASP A 484 8.82 24.19 -20.80
CA ASP A 484 8.16 23.53 -21.91
C ASP A 484 8.63 24.27 -23.17
N ASN A 485 9.68 23.76 -23.82
CA ASN A 485 10.13 24.14 -25.16
C ASN A 485 9.09 23.72 -26.21
N ARG A 486 7.79 23.75 -25.86
CA ARG A 486 6.77 23.99 -26.86
C ARG A 486 6.98 25.44 -27.31
N PRO A 487 7.37 25.68 -28.58
CA PRO A 487 7.43 27.05 -29.08
C PRO A 487 6.09 27.70 -28.72
N ASP A 488 6.13 28.93 -28.19
CA ASP A 488 4.91 29.66 -27.85
C ASP A 488 4.06 29.69 -29.12
N MET A 489 3.04 28.83 -29.15
CA MET A 489 2.18 28.65 -30.31
C MET A 489 1.51 30.00 -30.65
N LYS A 490 1.46 30.95 -29.71
CA LYS A 490 1.04 32.33 -29.98
C LYS A 490 2.08 33.12 -30.78
N GLU A 491 3.38 32.96 -30.57
CA GLU A 491 4.39 33.63 -31.40
C GLU A 491 4.45 33.03 -32.80
N GLU A 492 4.34 31.70 -32.91
CA GLU A 492 4.34 31.00 -34.21
C GLU A 492 3.04 31.29 -34.99
N VAL A 493 1.88 31.31 -34.33
CA VAL A 493 0.61 31.74 -34.97
C VAL A 493 0.65 33.22 -35.31
N LYS A 494 1.24 34.09 -34.47
CA LYS A 494 1.40 35.51 -34.79
C LYS A 494 2.31 35.73 -35.99
N SER A 495 3.41 34.99 -36.11
CA SER A 495 4.32 35.11 -37.26
C SER A 495 3.64 34.63 -38.54
N VAL A 496 2.95 33.48 -38.51
CA VAL A 496 2.20 32.95 -39.64
C VAL A 496 1.06 33.89 -40.05
N VAL A 497 0.31 34.44 -39.09
CA VAL A 497 -0.75 35.43 -39.38
C VAL A 497 -0.16 36.73 -39.94
N ALA A 498 0.95 37.22 -39.39
CA ALA A 498 1.61 38.42 -39.88
C ALA A 498 2.18 38.25 -41.30
N ASP A 499 2.77 37.11 -41.61
CA ASP A 499 3.28 36.80 -42.95
C ASP A 499 2.13 36.61 -43.94
N THR A 500 1.02 35.99 -43.53
CA THR A 500 -0.19 35.88 -44.36
C THR A 500 -0.80 37.26 -44.64
N LEU A 501 -0.83 38.17 -43.65
CA LEU A 501 -1.31 39.54 -43.83
C LEU A 501 -0.38 40.36 -44.73
N ARG A 502 0.94 40.17 -44.66
CA ARG A 502 1.90 40.80 -45.59
C ARG A 502 1.70 40.31 -47.01
N GLN A 503 1.60 39.00 -47.22
CA GLN A 503 1.35 38.43 -48.56
C GLN A 503 0.01 38.91 -49.14
N PHE A 504 -1.02 39.02 -48.31
CA PHE A 504 -2.31 39.59 -48.72
C PHE A 504 -2.19 41.07 -49.10
N ALA A 505 -1.48 41.88 -48.32
CA ALA A 505 -1.23 43.28 -48.63
C ALA A 505 -0.43 43.46 -49.93
N GLU A 506 0.59 42.63 -50.16
CA GLU A 506 1.38 42.62 -51.41
C GLU A 506 0.55 42.20 -52.63
N SER A 507 -0.44 41.32 -52.44
CA SER A 507 -1.37 40.93 -53.51
C SER A 507 -2.36 42.04 -53.90
N LEU A 508 -2.57 43.01 -53.02
CA LEU A 508 -3.45 44.17 -53.25
C LEU A 508 -2.72 45.35 -53.90
N THR A 509 -1.39 45.42 -53.81
CA THR A 509 -0.56 46.47 -54.45
C THR A 509 -0.09 46.12 -55.86
N ASN A 510 -0.31 44.89 -56.33
CA ASN A 510 -0.02 44.45 -57.70
C ASN A 510 -1.26 44.44 -58.63
N LYS A 511 -2.14 45.44 -58.51
CA LYS A 511 -3.21 45.71 -59.48
C LYS A 511 -3.09 47.11 -60.09
#